data_AF-A0A4U7DAQ0-F1
#
_entry.id   AF-A0A4U7DAQ0-F1
#
_cell.length_a   1.000
_cell.length_b   1.000
_cell.length_c   1.000
_cell.angle_alpha   90.00
_cell.angle_beta   90.00
_cell.angle_gamma   90.00
#
_symmetry.space_group_name_H-M   'P 1'
#
loop_
_entity.id
_entity.type
_entity.pdbx_description
1 polymer ?
#
loop_
_entity_poly.entity_id
_entity_poly.type
_entity_poly.pdbx_seq_one_letter_code
_entity_poly.pdbx_strand_id
1 'polypeptide(L)' 'MDAADDLFTREDPIFANKELLEISHLPGEGRIVGRDDEISDLATAVNPAIFGQSPSNVLIYGKTGTGKSLCAKYVS' A
#
# COMPACT_ATOMS: atom_id res chain seq x y z
N MET A 1 -33.53 -1.49 10.62
CA MET A 1 -32.58 -0.70 9.82
C MET A 1 -32.76 0.73 10.31
N ASP A 2 -31.77 1.24 11.04
CA ASP A 2 -31.90 2.35 11.99
C ASP A 2 -32.15 3.70 11.30
N ALA A 3 -33.18 4.41 11.76
CA ALA A 3 -33.58 5.73 11.27
C ALA A 3 -32.54 6.85 11.47
N ALA A 4 -31.43 6.56 12.16
CA ALA A 4 -30.32 7.48 12.36
C ALA A 4 -29.39 7.57 11.14
N ASP A 5 -29.36 6.54 10.28
CA ASP A 5 -28.44 6.47 9.13
C ASP A 5 -28.86 7.40 7.98
N ASP A 6 -30.16 7.66 7.87
CA ASP A 6 -30.78 8.53 6.86
C ASP A 6 -30.52 10.04 7.11
N LEU A 7 -30.15 10.44 8.33
CA LEU A 7 -29.93 11.84 8.68
C LEU A 7 -28.54 12.37 8.25
N PHE A 8 -27.60 11.44 7.98
CA PHE A 8 -26.20 11.75 7.65
C PHE A 8 -25.80 11.32 6.24
N THR A 9 -26.72 10.75 5.46
CA THR A 9 -26.48 10.36 4.07
C THR A 9 -26.67 11.56 3.16
N ARG A 10 -25.58 11.97 2.48
CA ARG A 10 -25.62 13.03 1.47
C ARG A 10 -26.10 12.41 0.16
N GLU A 11 -27.15 12.95 -0.44
CA GLU A 11 -27.73 12.44 -1.70
C GLU A 11 -26.73 12.45 -2.87
N ASP A 12 -25.67 13.25 -2.79
CA ASP A 12 -24.55 13.27 -3.75
C ASP A 12 -23.18 13.29 -3.00
N PRO A 13 -22.55 12.12 -2.78
CA PRO A 13 -21.26 12.04 -2.11
C PRO A 13 -20.10 12.42 -3.05
N ILE A 14 -19.26 13.37 -2.61
CA ILE A 14 -18.05 13.81 -3.35
C ILE A 14 -17.06 12.66 -3.61
N PHE A 15 -16.99 11.69 -2.68
CA PHE A 15 -16.10 10.54 -2.79
C PHE A 15 -16.92 9.26 -2.97
N ALA A 16 -16.64 8.50 -4.03
CA ALA A 16 -17.20 7.16 -4.20
C ALA A 16 -16.65 6.17 -3.17
N ASN A 17 -15.37 6.29 -2.80
CA ASN A 17 -14.74 5.55 -1.72
C ASN A 17 -13.62 6.38 -1.09
N LYS A 18 -13.84 6.90 0.12
CA LYS A 18 -12.88 7.74 0.84
C LYS A 18 -11.73 6.95 1.47
N GLU A 19 -11.95 5.67 1.77
CA GLU A 19 -10.96 4.80 2.42
C GLU A 19 -9.70 4.64 1.56
N LEU A 20 -9.85 4.71 0.23
CA LEU A 20 -8.73 4.66 -0.72
C LEU A 20 -7.70 5.79 -0.55
N LEU A 21 -8.10 6.90 0.09
CA LEU A 21 -7.25 8.06 0.33
C LEU A 21 -6.56 8.02 1.70
N GLU A 22 -6.87 7.04 2.54
CA GLU A 22 -6.23 6.88 3.83
C GLU A 22 -4.77 6.45 3.67
N ILE A 23 -3.90 6.95 4.55
CA ILE A 23 -2.45 6.62 4.53
C ILE A 23 -2.20 5.13 4.81
N SER A 24 -3.12 4.49 5.52
CA SER A 24 -3.14 3.06 5.80
C SER A 24 -3.51 2.22 4.58
N HIS A 25 -4.19 2.79 3.59
CA HIS A 25 -4.68 2.04 2.45
C HIS A 25 -3.53 1.56 1.56
N LEU A 26 -3.43 0.25 1.38
CA LEU A 26 -2.53 -0.36 0.42
C LEU A 26 -3.32 -0.71 -0.85
N PRO A 27 -2.91 -0.21 -2.02
CA PRO A 27 -3.46 -0.65 -3.29
C PRO A 27 -3.28 -2.16 -3.46
N GLY A 28 -4.28 -2.81 -4.03
CA GLY A 28 -4.20 -4.22 -4.42
C GLY A 28 -3.17 -4.45 -5.53
N GLU A 29 -2.87 -5.73 -5.79
CA GLU A 29 -1.90 -6.13 -6.81
C GLU A 29 -2.14 -5.47 -8.18
N GLY A 30 -1.05 -5.12 -8.86
CA GLY A 30 -1.11 -4.46 -10.18
C GLY A 30 -1.57 -3.00 -10.17
N ARG A 31 -1.82 -2.40 -8.99
CA ARG A 31 -2.18 -0.97 -8.87
C ARG A 31 -1.03 -0.04 -8.48
N ILE A 32 0.14 -0.59 -8.17
CA ILE A 32 1.35 0.21 -7.93
C ILE A 32 2.09 0.39 -9.26
N VAL A 33 1.92 1.56 -9.88
CA VAL A 33 2.44 1.80 -11.24
C VAL A 33 3.89 2.34 -11.18
N GLY A 34 4.76 1.80 -12.02
CA GLY A 34 6.13 2.30 -12.20
C GLY A 34 7.07 2.01 -11.03
N ARG A 35 6.77 0.96 -10.27
CA ARG A 35 7.59 0.47 -9.15
C ARG A 35 7.86 -1.03 -9.20
N ASP A 36 7.65 -1.65 -10.36
CA ASP A 36 7.76 -3.10 -10.52
C ASP A 36 9.19 -3.58 -10.25
N ASP A 37 10.20 -2.83 -10.71
CA ASP A 37 11.61 -3.15 -10.50
C ASP A 37 11.98 -3.05 -9.01
N GLU A 38 11.60 -1.96 -8.33
CA GLU A 38 11.90 -1.79 -6.90
C GLU A 38 11.19 -2.83 -6.02
N ILE A 39 9.97 -3.23 -6.39
CA ILE A 39 9.22 -4.30 -5.71
C ILE A 39 9.93 -5.64 -5.92
N SER A 40 10.36 -5.94 -7.15
CA SER A 40 11.07 -7.19 -7.48
C SER A 40 12.42 -7.29 -6.74
N ASP A 41 13.18 -6.20 -6.66
CA ASP A 41 14.46 -6.16 -5.94
C ASP A 41 14.26 -6.38 -4.43
N LEU A 42 13.24 -5.75 -3.84
CA LEU A 42 12.90 -5.94 -2.44
C LEU A 42 12.43 -7.38 -2.16
N ALA A 43 11.56 -7.93 -3.02
CA ALA A 43 11.10 -9.30 -2.90
C ALA A 43 12.27 -10.29 -2.96
N THR A 44 13.22 -10.06 -3.87
CA THR A 44 14.43 -10.88 -4.00
C THR A 44 15.29 -10.84 -2.74
N ALA A 45 15.46 -9.66 -2.14
CA ALA A 45 16.26 -9.50 -0.92
C ALA A 45 15.63 -10.18 0.32
N VAL A 46 14.29 -10.19 0.39
CA VAL A 46 13.53 -10.78 1.50
C VAL A 46 13.23 -12.27 1.28
N ASN A 47 13.26 -12.76 0.03
CA ASN A 47 12.99 -14.15 -0.34
C ASN A 47 13.69 -15.21 0.54
N PRO A 48 14.97 -15.07 0.96
CA PRO A 48 15.61 -16.03 1.86
C PRO A 48 14.88 -16.21 3.21
N ALA A 49 14.22 -15.16 3.71
CA ALA A 49 13.47 -15.21 4.97
C ALA A 49 12.30 -16.20 4.92
N ILE A 50 11.69 -16.39 3.75
CA ILE A 50 10.61 -17.35 3.53
C ILE A 50 11.09 -18.78 3.79
N PHE A 51 12.37 -19.05 3.50
CA PHE A 51 13.00 -20.36 3.69
C PHE A 51 13.73 -20.49 5.04
N GLY A 52 13.51 -19.55 5.97
CA GLY A 52 14.17 -19.53 7.29
C GLY A 52 15.66 -19.18 7.23
N GLN A 53 16.14 -18.64 6.11
CA GLN A 53 17.49 -18.12 5.98
C GLN A 53 17.52 -16.62 6.30
N SER A 54 18.69 -16.10 6.65
CA SER A 54 18.86 -14.66 6.87
C SER A 54 18.67 -13.89 5.56
N PRO A 55 17.70 -12.96 5.47
CA PRO A 55 17.53 -12.11 4.30
C PRO A 55 18.66 -11.08 4.19
N SER A 56 18.76 -10.43 3.03
CA SER A 56 19.71 -9.33 2.83
C SER A 56 19.18 -8.04 3.43
N ASN A 57 20.04 -7.27 4.09
CA ASN A 57 19.68 -5.94 4.59
C ASN A 57 19.58 -4.94 3.42
N VAL A 58 18.46 -4.23 3.31
CA VAL A 58 18.20 -3.25 2.24
C VAL A 58 17.94 -1.87 2.83
N LEU A 59 18.46 -0.82 2.18
CA LEU A 59 18.18 0.58 2.50
C LEU A 59 17.51 1.27 1.30
N ILE A 60 16.24 1.68 1.46
CA ILE A 60 15.48 2.40 0.43
C ILE A 60 15.62 3.91 0.67
N TYR A 61 16.22 4.63 -0.29
CA TYR A 61 16.41 6.09 -0.22
C TYR A 61 15.68 6.83 -1.34
N GLY A 62 15.42 8.13 -1.15
CA GLY A 62 14.76 8.99 -2.14
C GLY A 62 13.90 10.10 -1.52
N LYS A 63 13.46 11.06 -2.33
CA LYS A 63 12.60 12.19 -1.90
C LYS A 63 11.30 11.73 -1.26
N THR A 64 10.69 12.55 -0.41
CA THR A 64 9.36 12.26 0.18
C THR A 64 8.29 12.14 -0.92
N GLY A 65 7.24 11.33 -0.68
CA GLY A 65 6.15 11.12 -1.64
C GLY A 65 6.45 10.20 -2.83
N THR A 66 7.65 9.61 -2.92
CA THR A 66 8.05 8.75 -4.06
C THR A 66 7.56 7.29 -3.99
N GLY A 67 6.85 6.92 -2.92
CA GLY A 67 6.32 5.56 -2.76
C GLY A 67 7.23 4.58 -2.03
N LYS A 68 8.32 5.02 -1.37
CA LYS A 68 9.23 4.12 -0.63
C LYS A 68 8.51 3.29 0.45
N SER A 69 7.70 3.94 1.29
CA SER A 69 6.91 3.27 2.33
C SER A 69 5.83 2.36 1.75
N LEU A 70 5.29 2.71 0.59
CA LEU A 70 4.31 1.91 -0.13
C LEU A 70 4.93 0.59 -0.61
N CYS A 71 6.09 0.66 -1.27
CA CYS A 71 6.80 -0.51 -1.78
C CYS A 71 7.26 -1.44 -0.64
N ALA A 72 7.80 -0.87 0.44
CA ALA A 72 8.22 -1.66 1.61
C ALA A 72 7.05 -2.39 2.28
N LYS A 73 5.89 -1.73 2.42
CA LYS A 73 4.69 -2.35 3.01
C LYS A 73 4.02 -3.37 2.09
N TYR A 74 4.19 -3.23 0.78
CA TYR A 74 3.63 -4.17 -0.19
C TYR A 74 4.36 -5.52 -0.19
N VAL A 75 5.68 -5.50 0.04
CA VAL A 75 6.54 -6.70 0.01
C VAL A 75 6.65 -7.39 1.38
N SER A 76 6.43 -6.67 2.47
CA SER A 76 6.45 -7.21 3.84
C SER A 76 5.29 -8.15 4.13
#